data_AF-A0A0D2MUM9-F1
#
_entry.id   AF-A0A0D2MUM9-F1
#
_cell.length_a   1.000
_cell.length_b   1.000
_cell.length_c   1.000
_cell.angle_alpha   90.00
_cell.angle_beta   90.00
_cell.angle_gamma   90.00
#
_symmetry.space_group_name_H-M   'P 1'
#
loop_
_entity.id
_entity.type
_entity.pdbx_description
1 polymer ?
#
loop_
_entity_poly.entity_id
_entity_poly.type
_entity_poly.pdbx_seq_one_letter_code
_entity_poly.pdbx_strand_id
1 'polypeptide(L)'
;MAGAEEPKVRPLLSFSDPWELRTRPFAFESATRSDAANPLGLNHLRDMTGQRNSACVRETSKLTCSPETREWFRKYLSNLDHFIQEEGRRTDMAFEWTSPLSGRFFKMAHIDGIEKERAMATFLYGGLLRELAHQQLADALGLTPGTQAAEGDARAAAIAEVTALLRQAAGVFGALSERLLPAITGLKSDRPFELLPGTAAGMAAVSLAEAQQLAALRLEERGGGAATVASLHAAAGELYDKALRDFRSDGAEKEISDRLKRYIGCAAALTAARAHKHSAVDQQAQLQAGSAERACVEAKALLQAALNAADIDADWRAVLEAESKIIEGRRVAIEKDRLYVSMQPIPRDAPPLPAGKLLVSAVPWEGENAAGVGAGVSR
;
A
#
# COMPACT_ATOMS: atom_id res chain seq x y z
N MET A 1 -14.18 11.14 38.19
CA MET A 1 -14.66 10.60 36.90
C MET A 1 -13.42 10.29 36.08
N ALA A 2 -13.10 9.00 35.90
CA ALA A 2 -12.01 8.61 35.01
C ALA A 2 -12.40 9.06 33.59
N GLY A 3 -11.63 9.99 33.01
CA GLY A 3 -11.81 10.36 31.62
C GLY A 3 -11.58 9.12 30.78
N ALA A 4 -12.58 8.70 30.02
CA ALA A 4 -12.41 7.62 29.06
C ALA A 4 -11.30 8.05 28.10
N GLU A 5 -10.20 7.31 28.09
CA GLU A 5 -9.08 7.52 27.17
C GLU A 5 -9.64 7.44 25.75
N GLU A 6 -9.50 8.52 24.98
CA GLU A 6 -10.04 8.60 23.63
C GLU A 6 -9.41 7.47 22.78
N PRO A 7 -10.21 6.69 22.02
CA PRO A 7 -9.69 5.51 21.35
C PRO A 7 -8.56 5.91 20.39
N LYS A 8 -7.42 5.23 20.52
CA LYS A 8 -6.30 5.40 19.59
C LYS A 8 -6.72 4.85 18.23
N VAL A 9 -6.71 5.70 17.21
CA VAL A 9 -7.16 5.37 15.86
C VAL A 9 -6.00 5.42 14.87
N ARG A 10 -5.99 4.50 13.90
CA ARG A 10 -4.94 4.43 12.89
C ARG A 10 -4.96 5.69 12.01
N PRO A 11 -3.79 6.23 11.65
CA PRO A 11 -3.73 7.35 10.71
C PRO A 11 -4.00 6.90 9.27
N LEU A 12 -3.85 5.61 8.93
CA LEU A 12 -4.08 5.05 7.60
C LEU A 12 -5.20 4.00 7.63
N LEU A 13 -5.87 3.81 6.49
CA LEU A 13 -6.78 2.68 6.26
C LEU A 13 -5.95 1.42 5.96
N SER A 14 -6.29 0.28 6.55
CA SER A 14 -5.62 -1.01 6.31
C SER A 14 -6.10 -1.66 5.00
N PHE A 15 -5.22 -2.28 4.23
CA PHE A 15 -5.62 -3.01 3.02
C PHE A 15 -4.64 -4.14 2.68
N SER A 16 -5.02 -5.36 3.11
CA SER A 16 -4.20 -6.56 3.06
C SER A 16 -4.31 -7.37 1.76
N ASP A 17 -5.28 -7.10 0.87
CA ASP A 17 -5.54 -7.92 -0.31
C ASP A 17 -4.28 -8.24 -1.17
N PRO A 18 -3.32 -7.31 -1.41
CA PRO A 18 -2.09 -7.63 -2.15
C PRO A 18 -1.21 -8.67 -1.45
N TRP A 19 -1.27 -8.72 -0.11
CA TRP A 19 -0.64 -9.76 0.70
C TRP A 19 -1.48 -11.02 0.76
N GLU A 20 -2.70 -11.10 0.23
CA GLU A 20 -3.56 -12.28 0.30
C GLU A 20 -3.42 -13.26 -0.88
N LEU A 21 -2.53 -12.97 -1.83
CA LEU A 21 -2.17 -13.91 -2.91
C LEU A 21 -1.77 -15.27 -2.35
N ARG A 22 -2.27 -16.33 -2.98
CA ARG A 22 -1.98 -17.72 -2.62
C ARG A 22 -1.48 -18.46 -3.85
N THR A 23 -0.57 -19.39 -3.62
CA THR A 23 -0.10 -20.34 -4.62
C THR A 23 -0.03 -21.74 -4.04
N ARG A 24 -0.09 -22.75 -4.92
CA ARG A 24 0.12 -24.16 -4.57
C ARG A 24 1.60 -24.50 -4.52
N PRO A 25 2.01 -25.55 -3.78
CA PRO A 25 3.38 -26.09 -3.85
C PRO A 25 3.80 -26.39 -5.29
N PHE A 26 5.08 -26.19 -5.58
CA PHE A 26 5.69 -26.51 -6.88
C PHE A 26 7.11 -27.00 -6.62
N ALA A 27 7.48 -28.13 -7.25
CA ALA A 27 8.79 -28.74 -7.10
C ALA A 27 9.62 -28.52 -8.37
N PHE A 28 10.61 -27.62 -8.29
CA PHE A 28 11.48 -27.28 -9.42
C PHE A 28 12.25 -28.50 -9.92
N GLU A 29 12.74 -29.33 -9.02
CA GLU A 29 13.49 -30.55 -9.34
C GLU A 29 12.68 -31.58 -10.15
N SER A 30 11.35 -31.57 -10.01
CA SER A 30 10.46 -32.45 -10.77
C SER A 30 10.10 -31.88 -12.14
N ALA A 31 10.13 -30.55 -12.29
CA ALA A 31 9.74 -29.84 -13.51
C ALA A 31 10.92 -29.62 -14.48
N THR A 32 12.15 -29.56 -13.96
CA THR A 32 13.35 -29.56 -14.80
C THR A 32 13.64 -30.98 -15.29
N ARG A 33 13.84 -31.15 -16.60
CA ARG A 33 14.23 -32.45 -17.15
C ARG A 33 15.54 -32.91 -16.52
N SER A 34 15.58 -34.17 -16.11
CA SER A 34 16.76 -34.85 -15.59
C SER A 34 17.78 -35.10 -16.70
N ASP A 35 18.28 -34.04 -17.33
CA ASP A 35 19.50 -34.15 -18.12
C ASP A 35 20.69 -33.98 -17.18
N ALA A 36 21.69 -34.85 -17.33
CA ALA A 36 22.91 -34.89 -16.52
C ALA A 36 23.77 -33.61 -16.60
N ALA A 37 23.32 -32.60 -17.36
CA ALA A 37 23.95 -31.32 -17.58
C ALA A 37 23.07 -30.12 -17.16
N ASN A 38 22.19 -30.29 -16.16
CA ASN A 38 21.47 -29.13 -15.60
C ASN A 38 22.49 -28.17 -14.95
N PRO A 39 22.64 -26.92 -15.44
CA PRO A 39 23.66 -25.98 -14.99
C PRO A 39 23.53 -25.60 -13.51
N LEU A 40 22.32 -25.67 -12.94
CA LEU A 40 22.04 -25.25 -11.57
C LEU A 40 22.26 -26.37 -10.53
N GLY A 41 22.20 -27.63 -10.97
CA GLY A 41 22.31 -28.81 -10.10
C GLY A 41 21.10 -29.03 -9.16
N LEU A 42 20.93 -30.28 -8.70
CA LEU A 42 19.75 -30.70 -7.92
C LEU A 42 19.59 -29.96 -6.59
N ASN A 43 20.69 -29.59 -5.93
CA ASN A 43 20.65 -28.90 -4.64
C ASN A 43 20.09 -27.48 -4.77
N HIS A 44 20.43 -26.77 -5.85
CA HIS A 44 19.88 -25.44 -6.10
C HIS A 44 18.36 -25.50 -6.33
N LEU A 45 17.90 -26.47 -7.12
CA LEU A 45 16.48 -26.66 -7.40
C LEU A 45 15.68 -27.02 -6.13
N ARG A 46 16.26 -27.85 -5.25
CA ARG A 46 15.67 -28.16 -3.94
C ARG A 46 15.61 -26.93 -3.03
N ASP A 47 16.65 -26.10 -3.03
CA ASP A 47 16.64 -24.83 -2.29
C ASP A 47 15.57 -23.89 -2.85
N MET A 48 15.44 -23.75 -4.17
CA MET A 48 14.36 -22.99 -4.81
C MET A 48 12.97 -23.46 -4.37
N THR A 49 12.73 -24.77 -4.41
CA THR A 49 11.48 -25.38 -3.94
C THR A 49 11.25 -25.05 -2.46
N GLY A 50 12.28 -25.16 -1.62
CA GLY A 50 12.22 -24.82 -0.20
C GLY A 50 11.86 -23.35 0.04
N GLN A 51 12.60 -22.42 -0.56
CA GLN A 51 12.36 -20.98 -0.42
C GLN A 51 10.99 -20.57 -0.95
N ARG A 52 10.54 -21.15 -2.08
CA ARG A 52 9.20 -20.91 -2.62
C ARG A 52 8.12 -21.31 -1.63
N ASN A 53 8.25 -22.49 -1.03
CA ASN A 53 7.29 -22.99 -0.06
C ASN A 53 7.26 -22.12 1.20
N SER A 54 8.42 -21.68 1.69
CA SER A 54 8.52 -20.80 2.86
C SER A 54 8.02 -19.37 2.58
N ALA A 55 8.27 -18.83 1.39
CA ALA A 55 7.92 -17.45 1.05
C ALA A 55 6.47 -17.30 0.54
N CYS A 56 5.99 -18.21 -0.30
CA CYS A 56 4.80 -17.97 -1.12
C CYS A 56 3.61 -18.89 -0.83
N VAL A 57 3.83 -20.15 -0.45
CA VAL A 57 2.77 -21.17 -0.43
C VAL A 57 1.83 -21.02 0.77
N ARG A 58 0.51 -21.15 0.52
CA ARG A 58 -0.57 -20.91 1.50
C ARG A 58 -1.71 -21.91 1.37
N GLU A 59 -1.49 -23.17 1.75
CA GLU A 59 -2.54 -24.18 1.65
C GLU A 59 -3.60 -24.05 2.76
N THR A 60 -3.22 -23.66 3.98
CA THR A 60 -4.13 -23.73 5.14
C THR A 60 -4.01 -22.61 6.17
N SER A 61 -2.91 -21.84 6.20
CA SER A 61 -2.68 -20.76 7.17
C SER A 61 -2.37 -19.41 6.51
N LYS A 62 -2.66 -18.32 7.22
CA LYS A 62 -2.17 -16.98 6.84
C LYS A 62 -0.66 -16.96 7.02
N LEU A 63 0.09 -16.55 5.99
CA LEU A 63 1.53 -16.31 6.11
C LEU A 63 1.76 -15.28 7.23
N THR A 64 2.66 -15.60 8.15
CA THR A 64 3.08 -14.65 9.18
C THR A 64 3.78 -13.50 8.47
N CYS A 65 3.27 -12.28 8.66
CA CYS A 65 3.99 -11.09 8.23
C CYS A 65 5.16 -10.90 9.19
N SER A 66 6.39 -11.12 8.72
CA SER A 66 7.57 -11.03 9.58
C SER A 66 8.83 -10.61 8.82
N PRO A 67 9.85 -10.06 9.51
CA PRO A 67 11.16 -9.80 8.90
C PRO A 67 11.84 -11.06 8.35
N GLU A 68 11.59 -12.23 8.95
CA GLU A 68 12.13 -13.50 8.46
C GLU A 68 11.52 -13.89 7.11
N THR A 69 10.21 -13.72 6.97
CA THR A 69 9.49 -13.93 5.70
C THR A 69 10.04 -13.04 4.59
N ARG A 70 10.41 -11.80 4.93
CA ARG A 70 11.07 -10.88 3.97
C ARG A 70 12.38 -11.47 3.46
N GLU A 71 13.17 -12.09 4.31
CA GLU A 71 14.43 -12.72 3.91
C GLU A 71 14.21 -13.95 3.01
N TRP A 72 13.20 -14.78 3.30
CA TRP A 72 12.83 -15.90 2.41
C TRP A 72 12.42 -15.42 1.02
N PHE A 73 11.65 -14.32 0.92
CA PHE A 73 11.34 -13.72 -0.38
C PHE A 73 12.59 -13.23 -1.11
N ARG A 74 13.52 -12.57 -0.41
CA ARG A 74 14.76 -12.08 -1.03
C ARG A 74 15.57 -13.21 -1.66
N LYS A 75 15.74 -14.31 -0.91
CA LYS A 75 16.41 -15.52 -1.40
C LYS A 75 15.67 -16.15 -2.57
N TYR A 76 14.35 -16.29 -2.47
CA TYR A 76 13.55 -16.88 -3.53
C TYR A 76 13.62 -16.07 -4.83
N LEU A 77 13.43 -14.76 -4.76
CA LEU A 77 13.52 -13.87 -5.93
C LEU A 77 14.92 -13.88 -6.54
N SER A 78 15.98 -13.90 -5.72
CA SER A 78 17.34 -14.03 -6.24
C SER A 78 17.57 -15.36 -6.94
N ASN A 79 17.04 -16.47 -6.41
CA ASN A 79 17.19 -17.78 -7.04
C ASN A 79 16.38 -17.85 -8.35
N LEU A 80 15.20 -17.22 -8.42
CA LEU A 80 14.45 -17.09 -9.67
C LEU A 80 15.22 -16.31 -10.73
N ASP A 81 15.88 -15.22 -10.33
CA ASP A 81 16.70 -14.41 -11.23
C ASP A 81 17.89 -15.22 -11.78
N HIS A 82 18.57 -15.96 -10.91
CA HIS A 82 19.65 -16.86 -11.31
C HIS A 82 19.15 -17.98 -12.22
N PHE A 83 18.02 -18.61 -11.89
CA PHE A 83 17.40 -19.64 -12.72
C PHE A 83 17.11 -19.13 -14.13
N ILE A 84 16.52 -17.94 -14.26
CA ILE A 84 16.21 -17.34 -15.56
C ILE A 84 17.48 -16.98 -16.34
N GLN A 85 18.56 -16.60 -15.66
CA GLN A 85 19.84 -16.31 -16.31
C GLN A 85 20.49 -17.57 -16.90
N GLU A 86 20.46 -18.69 -16.16
CA GLU A 86 21.12 -19.94 -16.58
C GLU A 86 20.26 -20.78 -17.56
N GLU A 87 18.97 -20.95 -17.28
CA GLU A 87 18.05 -21.78 -18.07
C GLU A 87 17.28 -20.98 -19.14
N GLY A 88 17.35 -19.65 -19.09
CA GLY A 88 16.59 -18.77 -19.97
C GLY A 88 15.08 -18.80 -19.70
N ARG A 89 14.31 -18.42 -20.73
CA ARG A 89 12.84 -18.38 -20.67
C ARG A 89 12.27 -19.80 -20.75
N ARG A 90 11.59 -20.22 -19.69
CA ARG A 90 10.85 -21.49 -19.62
C ARG A 90 9.35 -21.22 -19.60
N THR A 91 8.61 -21.71 -20.59
CA THR A 91 7.14 -21.58 -20.69
C THR A 91 6.40 -22.87 -20.36
N ASP A 92 7.14 -23.97 -20.16
CA ASP A 92 6.63 -25.31 -19.85
C ASP A 92 6.37 -25.54 -18.35
N MET A 93 6.81 -24.60 -17.51
CA MET A 93 6.56 -24.63 -16.06
C MET A 93 5.18 -24.09 -15.73
N ALA A 94 4.39 -24.91 -15.08
CA ALA A 94 2.98 -24.70 -14.80
C ALA A 94 2.78 -24.29 -13.34
N PHE A 95 2.45 -23.02 -13.07
CA PHE A 95 2.19 -22.50 -11.74
C PHE A 95 0.70 -22.13 -11.56
N GLU A 96 0.26 -22.03 -10.32
CA GLU A 96 -1.12 -21.66 -9.98
C GLU A 96 -1.14 -20.56 -8.91
N TRP A 97 -1.91 -19.50 -9.16
CA TRP A 97 -2.03 -18.37 -8.24
C TRP A 97 -3.47 -17.88 -8.13
N THR A 98 -3.85 -17.38 -6.95
CA THR A 98 -5.08 -16.59 -6.81
C THR A 98 -4.88 -15.16 -7.32
N SER A 99 -5.98 -14.42 -7.44
CA SER A 99 -6.00 -13.02 -7.89
C SER A 99 -6.97 -12.22 -6.99
N PRO A 100 -6.57 -11.87 -5.75
CA PRO A 100 -7.43 -11.15 -4.81
C PRO A 100 -7.85 -9.79 -5.35
N LEU A 101 -7.00 -9.11 -6.12
CA LEU A 101 -7.33 -7.80 -6.67
C LEU A 101 -8.37 -7.84 -7.78
N SER A 102 -8.65 -9.01 -8.36
CA SER A 102 -9.72 -9.17 -9.35
C SER A 102 -11.07 -9.60 -8.73
N GLY A 103 -11.18 -9.60 -7.40
CA GLY A 103 -12.36 -10.13 -6.68
C GLY A 103 -12.51 -11.65 -6.75
N ARG A 104 -11.55 -12.37 -7.37
CA ARG A 104 -11.54 -13.83 -7.51
C ARG A 104 -10.64 -14.47 -6.45
N PHE A 105 -10.90 -14.15 -5.19
CA PHE A 105 -10.06 -14.53 -4.05
C PHE A 105 -9.74 -16.03 -3.94
N PHE A 106 -10.67 -16.91 -4.34
CA PHE A 106 -10.53 -18.35 -4.18
C PHE A 106 -10.25 -19.11 -5.49
N LYS A 107 -10.32 -18.43 -6.63
CA LYS A 107 -10.09 -19.09 -7.93
C LYS A 107 -8.61 -19.10 -8.23
N MET A 108 -8.03 -20.30 -8.33
CA MET A 108 -6.67 -20.47 -8.86
C MET A 108 -6.69 -20.26 -10.37
N ALA A 109 -5.80 -19.40 -10.85
CA ALA A 109 -5.51 -19.17 -12.25
C ALA A 109 -4.17 -19.81 -12.59
N HIS A 110 -4.14 -20.47 -13.75
CA HIS A 110 -2.92 -21.10 -14.24
C HIS A 110 -2.03 -20.08 -14.92
N ILE A 111 -0.76 -20.01 -14.51
CA ILE A 111 0.25 -19.17 -15.14
C ILE A 111 1.39 -20.05 -15.64
N ASP A 112 1.53 -20.07 -16.96
CA ASP A 112 2.58 -20.81 -17.65
C ASP A 112 3.83 -19.94 -17.78
N GLY A 113 4.92 -20.37 -17.15
CA GLY A 113 6.26 -19.88 -17.36
C GLY A 113 6.89 -19.13 -16.19
N ILE A 114 8.21 -19.27 -16.09
CA ILE A 114 9.00 -18.80 -14.95
C ILE A 114 9.00 -17.27 -14.80
N GLU A 115 8.90 -16.52 -15.90
CA GLU A 115 8.80 -15.04 -15.85
C GLU A 115 7.50 -14.58 -15.19
N LYS A 116 6.39 -15.33 -15.38
CA LYS A 116 5.11 -15.05 -14.74
C LYS A 116 5.14 -15.39 -13.25
N GLU A 117 5.76 -16.51 -12.88
CA GLU A 117 6.02 -16.84 -11.47
C GLU A 117 6.84 -15.75 -10.78
N ARG A 118 7.94 -15.31 -11.41
CA ARG A 118 8.76 -14.20 -10.90
C ARG A 118 7.94 -12.93 -10.71
N ALA A 119 7.11 -12.57 -11.68
CA ALA A 119 6.25 -11.40 -11.57
C ALA A 119 5.25 -11.51 -10.41
N MET A 120 4.57 -12.65 -10.25
CA MET A 120 3.64 -12.88 -9.13
C MET A 120 4.34 -12.85 -7.76
N ALA A 121 5.50 -13.51 -7.65
CA ALA A 121 6.30 -13.52 -6.43
C ALA A 121 6.80 -12.10 -6.09
N THR A 122 7.21 -11.32 -7.10
CA THR A 122 7.63 -9.92 -6.93
C THR A 122 6.46 -9.03 -6.50
N PHE A 123 5.27 -9.23 -7.08
CA PHE A 123 4.07 -8.53 -6.65
C PHE A 123 3.75 -8.82 -5.18
N LEU A 124 3.78 -10.10 -4.80
CA LEU A 124 3.55 -10.53 -3.42
C LEU A 124 4.60 -9.96 -2.46
N TYR A 125 5.86 -9.86 -2.88
CA TYR A 125 6.90 -9.20 -2.09
C TYR A 125 6.59 -7.72 -1.82
N GLY A 126 6.11 -6.98 -2.83
CA GLY A 126 5.59 -5.62 -2.64
C GLY A 126 4.44 -5.58 -1.62
N GLY A 127 3.54 -6.57 -1.69
CA GLY A 127 2.46 -6.77 -0.72
C GLY A 127 2.96 -7.00 0.71
N LEU A 128 3.98 -7.84 0.88
CA LEU A 128 4.63 -8.09 2.18
C LEU A 128 5.20 -6.80 2.79
N LEU A 129 5.92 -6.01 2.00
CA LEU A 129 6.51 -4.75 2.48
C LEU A 129 5.45 -3.78 2.98
N ARG A 130 4.30 -3.70 2.30
CA ARG A 130 3.14 -2.91 2.78
C ARG A 130 2.57 -3.47 4.07
N GLU A 131 2.36 -4.78 4.16
CA GLU A 131 1.80 -5.40 5.36
C GLU A 131 2.74 -5.21 6.58
N LEU A 132 4.06 -5.35 6.38
CA LEU A 132 5.06 -5.04 7.41
C LEU A 132 4.98 -3.58 7.86
N ALA A 133 4.82 -2.65 6.92
CA ALA A 133 4.68 -1.24 7.24
C ALA A 133 3.42 -0.98 8.10
N HIS A 134 2.27 -1.56 7.73
CA HIS A 134 1.03 -1.43 8.48
C HIS A 134 1.12 -2.06 9.88
N GLN A 135 1.76 -3.22 10.01
CA GLN A 135 1.99 -3.86 11.30
C GLN A 135 2.91 -3.03 12.20
N GLN A 136 4.05 -2.57 11.68
CA GLN A 136 4.98 -1.73 12.43
C GLN A 136 4.35 -0.39 12.86
N LEU A 137 3.49 0.17 12.01
CA LEU A 137 2.73 1.37 12.36
C LEU A 137 1.74 1.11 13.49
N ALA A 138 1.04 -0.04 13.47
CA ALA A 138 0.13 -0.42 14.54
C ALA A 138 0.88 -0.62 15.88
N ASP A 139 2.04 -1.28 15.84
CA ASP A 139 2.89 -1.49 17.01
C ASP A 139 3.42 -0.17 17.57
N ALA A 140 3.91 0.73 16.71
CA ALA A 140 4.40 2.05 17.09
C ALA A 140 3.31 2.93 17.74
N LEU A 141 2.05 2.70 17.40
CA LEU A 141 0.90 3.40 17.96
C LEU A 141 0.29 2.69 19.19
N GLY A 142 0.83 1.54 19.60
CA GLY A 142 0.30 0.74 20.69
C GLY A 142 -1.08 0.14 20.39
N LEU A 143 -1.39 -0.12 19.12
CA LEU A 143 -2.68 -0.66 18.66
C LEU A 143 -2.67 -2.19 18.62
N THR A 144 -1.50 -2.81 18.67
CA THR A 144 -1.36 -4.27 18.72
C THR A 144 -1.37 -4.74 20.18
N PRO A 145 -2.14 -5.78 20.54
CA PRO A 145 -2.16 -6.31 21.90
C PRO A 145 -0.75 -6.63 22.42
N GLY A 146 -0.40 -6.09 23.59
CA GLY A 146 0.91 -6.28 24.21
C GLY A 146 2.00 -5.28 23.78
N THR A 147 1.71 -4.36 22.85
CA THR A 147 2.63 -3.28 22.47
C THR A 147 2.32 -1.98 23.23
N GLN A 148 3.35 -1.20 23.53
CA GLN A 148 3.21 0.15 24.08
C GLN A 148 3.43 1.16 22.97
N ALA A 149 2.64 2.25 22.98
CA ALA A 149 2.81 3.32 22.01
C ALA A 149 4.20 3.95 22.17
N ALA A 150 4.93 4.07 21.06
CA ALA A 150 6.17 4.81 21.04
C ALA A 150 5.87 6.31 21.23
N GLU A 151 6.78 7.02 21.88
CA GLU A 151 6.67 8.45 22.16
C GLU A 151 7.89 9.21 21.61
N GLY A 152 7.71 10.52 21.41
CA GLY A 152 8.78 11.44 20.99
C GLY A 152 9.60 10.94 19.80
N ASP A 153 10.93 10.91 19.97
CA ASP A 153 11.87 10.53 18.92
C ASP A 153 11.72 9.07 18.48
N ALA A 154 11.35 8.16 19.39
CA ALA A 154 11.14 6.75 19.05
C ALA A 154 9.95 6.58 18.10
N ARG A 155 8.85 7.31 18.33
CA ARG A 155 7.71 7.35 17.41
C ARG A 155 8.11 7.94 16.06
N ALA A 156 8.84 9.03 16.07
CA ALA A 156 9.30 9.68 14.83
C ALA A 156 10.22 8.77 14.00
N ALA A 157 11.07 7.98 14.64
CA ALA A 157 11.91 6.96 14.01
C ALA A 157 11.07 5.81 13.44
N ALA A 158 10.14 5.26 14.22
CA ALA A 158 9.26 4.18 13.76
C ALA A 158 8.41 4.59 12.54
N ILE A 159 7.82 5.79 12.55
CA ILE A 159 7.09 6.30 11.37
C ILE A 159 8.03 6.50 10.17
N ALA A 160 9.30 6.89 10.39
CA ALA A 160 10.30 6.98 9.32
C ALA A 160 10.57 5.62 8.67
N GLU A 161 10.71 4.57 9.46
CA GLU A 161 10.93 3.20 9.01
C GLU A 161 9.73 2.67 8.23
N VAL A 162 8.51 2.87 8.75
CA VAL A 162 7.26 2.55 8.05
C VAL A 162 7.19 3.27 6.70
N THR A 163 7.52 4.57 6.67
CA THR A 163 7.56 5.36 5.43
C THR A 163 8.59 4.80 4.45
N ALA A 164 9.76 4.35 4.93
CA ALA A 164 10.77 3.72 4.09
C ALA A 164 10.29 2.39 3.48
N LEU A 165 9.60 1.54 4.25
CA LEU A 165 9.01 0.30 3.75
C LEU A 165 7.96 0.55 2.65
N LEU A 166 7.09 1.53 2.82
CA LEU A 166 6.10 1.90 1.80
C LEU A 166 6.76 2.42 0.51
N ARG A 167 7.84 3.20 0.63
CA ARG A 167 8.62 3.66 -0.53
C ARG A 167 9.37 2.52 -1.22
N GLN A 168 9.83 1.51 -0.47
CA GLN A 168 10.40 0.28 -1.03
C GLN A 168 9.33 -0.54 -1.76
N ALA A 169 8.14 -0.71 -1.17
CA ALA A 169 7.02 -1.38 -1.82
C ALA A 169 6.65 -0.68 -3.15
N ALA A 170 6.57 0.66 -3.15
CA ALA A 170 6.36 1.44 -4.35
C ALA A 170 7.42 1.19 -5.43
N GLY A 171 8.68 1.05 -5.01
CA GLY A 171 9.80 0.69 -5.88
C GLY A 171 9.66 -0.68 -6.54
N VAL A 172 9.31 -1.69 -5.76
CA VAL A 172 9.08 -3.06 -6.23
C VAL A 172 7.93 -3.08 -7.25
N PHE A 173 6.80 -2.45 -6.93
CA PHE A 173 5.67 -2.36 -7.85
C PHE A 173 5.98 -1.53 -9.10
N GLY A 174 6.75 -0.44 -8.96
CA GLY A 174 7.21 0.37 -10.10
C GLY A 174 8.07 -0.45 -11.06
N ALA A 175 9.07 -1.16 -10.55
CA ALA A 175 9.91 -2.04 -11.37
C ALA A 175 9.11 -3.18 -12.03
N LEU A 176 8.09 -3.70 -11.34
CA LEU A 176 7.18 -4.69 -11.91
C LEU A 176 6.40 -4.10 -13.09
N SER A 177 5.85 -2.89 -12.94
CA SER A 177 5.07 -2.19 -13.97
C SER A 177 5.91 -1.79 -15.19
N GLU A 178 7.10 -1.24 -14.98
CA GLU A 178 7.89 -0.60 -16.03
C GLU A 178 8.85 -1.56 -16.74
N ARG A 179 9.31 -2.63 -16.05
CA ARG A 179 10.38 -3.50 -16.54
C ARG A 179 9.95 -4.95 -16.68
N LEU A 180 9.39 -5.55 -15.64
CA LEU A 180 9.14 -7.00 -15.63
C LEU A 180 7.89 -7.39 -16.44
N LEU A 181 6.74 -6.77 -16.16
CA LEU A 181 5.47 -7.14 -16.81
C LEU A 181 5.44 -6.84 -18.32
N PRO A 182 5.96 -5.69 -18.80
CA PRO A 182 6.00 -5.42 -20.24
C PRO A 182 6.84 -6.42 -21.05
N ALA A 183 7.81 -7.09 -20.41
CA ALA A 183 8.65 -8.09 -21.05
C ALA A 183 7.97 -9.47 -21.18
N ILE A 184 6.84 -9.70 -20.49
CA ILE A 184 6.10 -10.95 -20.49
C ILE A 184 5.14 -11.01 -21.66
N THR A 185 5.27 -12.04 -22.48
CA THR A 185 4.39 -12.30 -23.63
C THR A 185 3.41 -13.45 -23.36
N GLY A 186 2.34 -13.56 -24.17
CA GLY A 186 1.44 -14.72 -24.12
C GLY A 186 0.57 -14.79 -22.87
N LEU A 187 0.11 -13.63 -22.38
CA LEU A 187 -0.84 -13.56 -21.28
C LEU A 187 -2.25 -13.94 -21.77
N LYS A 188 -2.90 -14.87 -21.08
CA LYS A 188 -4.28 -15.30 -21.37
C LYS A 188 -5.29 -14.22 -20.98
N SER A 189 -6.50 -14.29 -21.52
CA SER A 189 -7.57 -13.35 -21.17
C SER A 189 -8.02 -13.47 -19.72
N ASP A 190 -7.87 -14.64 -19.09
CA ASP A 190 -8.24 -14.91 -17.70
C ASP A 190 -7.07 -14.81 -16.71
N ARG A 191 -5.98 -14.14 -17.11
CA ARG A 191 -4.79 -13.92 -16.29
C ARG A 191 -5.10 -13.25 -14.94
N PRO A 192 -4.28 -13.49 -13.90
CA PRO A 192 -4.31 -12.71 -12.67
C PRO A 192 -4.15 -11.21 -12.91
N PHE A 193 -4.80 -10.41 -12.08
CA PHE A 193 -4.73 -8.95 -12.15
C PHE A 193 -3.35 -8.40 -11.84
N GLU A 194 -2.60 -9.14 -11.03
CA GLU A 194 -1.27 -8.82 -10.57
C GLU A 194 -0.22 -8.94 -11.70
N LEU A 195 -0.60 -9.53 -12.84
CA LEU A 195 0.19 -9.56 -14.07
C LEU A 195 -0.10 -8.40 -15.04
N LEU A 196 -0.86 -7.39 -14.61
CA LEU A 196 -1.14 -6.18 -15.39
C LEU A 196 -0.20 -5.03 -15.01
N PRO A 197 0.50 -4.41 -15.97
CA PRO A 197 1.35 -3.24 -15.69
C PRO A 197 0.62 -2.12 -14.95
N GLY A 198 -0.63 -1.83 -15.34
CA GLY A 198 -1.48 -0.82 -14.69
C GLY A 198 -1.80 -1.16 -13.24
N THR A 199 -2.02 -2.43 -12.91
CA THR A 199 -2.22 -2.87 -11.52
C THR A 199 -0.97 -2.63 -10.67
N ALA A 200 0.20 -2.97 -11.20
CA ALA A 200 1.46 -2.72 -10.52
C ALA A 200 1.70 -1.20 -10.34
N ALA A 201 1.49 -0.38 -11.38
CA ALA A 201 1.58 1.07 -11.27
C ALA A 201 0.60 1.66 -10.24
N GLY A 202 -0.64 1.16 -10.22
CA GLY A 202 -1.66 1.56 -9.25
C GLY A 202 -1.25 1.25 -7.81
N MET A 203 -0.72 0.05 -7.56
CA MET A 203 -0.19 -0.32 -6.25
C MET A 203 1.05 0.48 -5.84
N ALA A 204 1.90 0.86 -6.79
CA ALA A 204 3.02 1.77 -6.53
C ALA A 204 2.51 3.15 -6.08
N ALA A 205 1.50 3.70 -6.75
CA ALA A 205 0.87 4.97 -6.41
C ALA A 205 0.16 4.92 -5.03
N VAL A 206 -0.57 3.83 -4.72
CA VAL A 206 -1.16 3.60 -3.39
C VAL A 206 -0.10 3.62 -2.29
N SER A 207 1.01 2.90 -2.50
CA SER A 207 2.09 2.82 -1.51
C SER A 207 2.74 4.19 -1.26
N LEU A 208 2.91 4.99 -2.32
CA LEU A 208 3.39 6.37 -2.19
C LEU A 208 2.36 7.29 -1.51
N ALA A 209 1.06 7.11 -1.77
CA ALA A 209 0.01 7.90 -1.13
C ALA A 209 0.00 7.67 0.40
N GLU A 210 0.15 6.42 0.83
CA GLU A 210 0.29 6.05 2.25
C GLU A 210 1.57 6.67 2.85
N ALA A 211 2.71 6.58 2.16
CA ALA A 211 3.96 7.20 2.62
C ALA A 211 3.85 8.74 2.72
N GLN A 212 3.17 9.37 1.77
CA GLN A 212 2.94 10.82 1.74
C GLN A 212 2.04 11.26 2.91
N GLN A 213 1.02 10.47 3.26
CA GLN A 213 0.18 10.73 4.44
C GLN A 213 0.98 10.67 5.75
N LEU A 214 1.91 9.71 5.88
CA LEU A 214 2.79 9.65 7.06
C LEU A 214 3.75 10.84 7.11
N ALA A 215 4.23 11.33 5.97
CA ALA A 215 5.00 12.56 5.91
C ALA A 215 4.19 13.78 6.38
N ALA A 216 2.91 13.85 6.00
CA ALA A 216 1.98 14.88 6.47
C ALA A 216 1.75 14.81 7.99
N LEU A 217 1.48 13.61 8.51
CA LEU A 217 1.31 13.35 9.95
C LEU A 217 2.54 13.80 10.75
N ARG A 218 3.74 13.44 10.30
CA ARG A 218 4.98 13.85 10.98
C ARG A 218 5.18 15.36 10.97
N LEU A 219 4.77 16.04 9.91
CA LEU A 219 4.84 17.49 9.84
C LEU A 219 3.83 18.12 10.80
N GLU A 220 2.61 17.58 10.87
CA GLU A 220 1.58 18.00 11.84
C GLU A 220 2.08 17.83 13.28
N GLU A 221 2.63 16.66 13.64
CA GLU A 221 3.16 16.36 14.98
C GLU A 221 4.31 17.30 15.40
N ARG A 222 5.05 17.85 14.43
CA ARG A 222 6.15 18.81 14.66
C ARG A 222 5.69 20.27 14.68
N GLY A 223 4.39 20.52 14.62
CA GLY A 223 3.83 21.88 14.58
C GLY A 223 4.06 22.58 13.24
N GLY A 224 4.13 21.84 12.14
CA GLY A 224 4.26 22.42 10.81
C GLY A 224 3.06 23.28 10.41
N GLY A 225 3.30 24.25 9.53
CA GLY A 225 2.27 25.21 9.10
C GLY A 225 1.08 24.53 8.40
N ALA A 226 -0.13 24.94 8.77
CA ALA A 226 -1.38 24.34 8.30
C ALA A 226 -1.51 24.31 6.77
N ALA A 227 -1.16 25.40 6.08
CA ALA A 227 -1.13 25.42 4.61
C ALA A 227 -0.21 24.35 4.01
N THR A 228 0.96 24.13 4.63
CA THR A 228 1.90 23.10 4.15
C THR A 228 1.34 21.71 4.40
N VAL A 229 0.80 21.44 5.60
CA VAL A 229 0.17 20.14 5.90
C VAL A 229 -1.01 19.85 4.95
N ALA A 230 -1.83 20.86 4.65
CA ALA A 230 -2.90 20.74 3.66
C ALA A 230 -2.38 20.35 2.27
N SER A 231 -1.30 20.98 1.79
CA SER A 231 -0.66 20.64 0.51
C SER A 231 -0.09 19.21 0.47
N LEU A 232 0.38 18.68 1.61
CA LEU A 232 0.88 17.32 1.69
C LEU A 232 -0.25 16.29 1.59
N HIS A 233 -1.39 16.56 2.25
CA HIS A 233 -2.58 15.71 2.12
C HIS A 233 -3.20 15.80 0.72
N ALA A 234 -3.22 16.99 0.09
CA ALA A 234 -3.66 17.15 -1.29
C ALA A 234 -2.82 16.29 -2.25
N ALA A 235 -1.49 16.28 -2.10
CA ALA A 235 -0.60 15.40 -2.89
C ALA A 235 -0.89 13.90 -2.67
N ALA A 236 -1.27 13.50 -1.46
CA ALA A 236 -1.69 12.12 -1.22
C ALA A 236 -2.99 11.77 -1.97
N GLY A 237 -3.95 12.70 -2.02
CA GLY A 237 -5.17 12.56 -2.83
C GLY A 237 -4.87 12.41 -4.33
N GLU A 238 -3.98 13.25 -4.87
CA GLU A 238 -3.54 13.18 -6.28
C GLU A 238 -2.91 11.82 -6.63
N LEU A 239 -2.20 11.19 -5.68
CA LEU A 239 -1.64 9.85 -5.86
C LEU A 239 -2.72 8.75 -5.86
N TYR A 240 -3.80 8.88 -5.06
CA TYR A 240 -4.93 7.96 -5.14
C TYR A 240 -5.71 8.11 -6.45
N ASP A 241 -5.87 9.34 -6.95
CA ASP A 241 -6.45 9.58 -8.28
C ASP A 241 -5.57 8.99 -9.38
N LYS A 242 -4.25 9.10 -9.27
CA LYS A 242 -3.30 8.42 -10.16
C LYS A 242 -3.48 6.91 -10.10
N ALA A 243 -3.55 6.33 -8.90
CA ALA A 243 -3.74 4.90 -8.73
C ALA A 243 -5.01 4.40 -9.44
N LEU A 244 -6.13 5.13 -9.28
CA LEU A 244 -7.38 4.78 -9.95
C LEU A 244 -7.27 4.85 -11.49
N ARG A 245 -6.53 5.81 -12.04
CA ARG A 245 -6.26 5.88 -13.48
C ARG A 245 -5.40 4.70 -13.95
N ASP A 246 -4.35 4.37 -13.19
CA ASP A 246 -3.44 3.27 -13.52
C ASP A 246 -4.17 1.91 -13.47
N PHE A 247 -5.04 1.67 -12.48
CA PHE A 247 -5.86 0.46 -12.46
C PHE A 247 -6.82 0.33 -13.65
N ARG A 248 -7.14 1.45 -14.32
CA ARG A 248 -8.02 1.49 -15.50
C ARG A 248 -7.26 1.45 -16.83
N SER A 249 -5.94 1.67 -16.85
CA SER A 249 -5.17 1.88 -18.09
C SER A 249 -5.18 0.65 -19.01
N ASP A 250 -5.35 -0.53 -18.46
CA ASP A 250 -5.22 -1.80 -19.19
C ASP A 250 -6.57 -2.36 -19.69
N GLY A 251 -7.61 -1.51 -19.76
CA GLY A 251 -8.96 -1.90 -20.17
C GLY A 251 -9.68 -2.79 -19.14
N ALA A 252 -9.10 -2.94 -17.95
CA ALA A 252 -9.50 -3.87 -16.90
C ALA A 252 -10.46 -3.22 -15.87
N GLU A 253 -11.08 -2.09 -16.22
CA GLU A 253 -11.91 -1.30 -15.30
C GLU A 253 -13.07 -2.09 -14.64
N LYS A 254 -13.60 -3.08 -15.35
CA LYS A 254 -14.69 -3.93 -14.86
C LYS A 254 -14.22 -5.07 -13.95
N GLU A 255 -12.92 -5.27 -13.81
CA GLU A 255 -12.36 -6.46 -13.19
C GLU A 255 -11.62 -6.18 -11.87
N ILE A 256 -11.36 -4.92 -11.48
CA ILE A 256 -10.85 -4.62 -10.13
C ILE A 256 -11.90 -4.97 -9.05
N SER A 257 -11.44 -5.51 -7.93
CA SER A 257 -12.30 -5.90 -6.81
C SER A 257 -13.04 -4.69 -6.24
N ASP A 258 -14.30 -4.89 -5.83
CA ASP A 258 -15.06 -3.80 -5.22
C ASP A 258 -14.45 -3.35 -3.88
N ARG A 259 -13.73 -4.24 -3.17
CA ARG A 259 -12.98 -3.87 -1.98
C ARG A 259 -11.84 -2.91 -2.29
N LEU A 260 -11.07 -3.14 -3.36
CA LEU A 260 -10.02 -2.23 -3.81
C LEU A 260 -10.60 -0.87 -4.22
N LYS A 261 -11.71 -0.85 -4.98
CA LYS A 261 -12.41 0.40 -5.35
C LYS A 261 -12.81 1.19 -4.12
N ARG A 262 -13.43 0.52 -3.14
CA ARG A 262 -13.86 1.14 -1.88
C ARG A 262 -12.68 1.64 -1.07
N TYR A 263 -11.60 0.86 -0.95
CA TYR A 263 -10.39 1.28 -0.26
C TYR A 263 -9.84 2.59 -0.85
N ILE A 264 -9.63 2.65 -2.17
CA ILE A 264 -9.11 3.86 -2.84
C ILE A 264 -10.06 5.03 -2.64
N GLY A 265 -11.37 4.83 -2.82
CA GLY A 265 -12.37 5.88 -2.63
C GLY A 265 -12.40 6.42 -1.20
N CYS A 266 -12.35 5.54 -0.20
CA CYS A 266 -12.31 5.94 1.22
C CYS A 266 -11.00 6.65 1.57
N ALA A 267 -9.86 6.17 1.06
CA ALA A 267 -8.56 6.77 1.31
C ALA A 267 -8.41 8.15 0.64
N ALA A 268 -8.93 8.31 -0.58
CA ALA A 268 -9.01 9.60 -1.27
C ALA A 268 -9.92 10.58 -0.51
N ALA A 269 -11.10 10.13 -0.07
CA ALA A 269 -11.99 10.96 0.74
C ALA A 269 -11.36 11.39 2.08
N LEU A 270 -10.67 10.47 2.76
CA LEU A 270 -9.95 10.76 4.01
C LEU A 270 -8.85 11.81 3.81
N THR A 271 -8.03 11.66 2.77
CA THR A 271 -6.94 12.60 2.48
C THR A 271 -7.45 13.97 2.06
N ALA A 272 -8.49 14.04 1.21
CA ALA A 272 -9.15 15.29 0.85
C ALA A 272 -9.79 15.98 2.06
N ALA A 273 -10.47 15.22 2.94
CA ALA A 273 -11.05 15.77 4.17
C ALA A 273 -9.97 16.34 5.11
N ARG A 274 -8.83 15.66 5.26
CA ARG A 274 -7.68 16.17 6.02
C ARG A 274 -7.08 17.41 5.39
N ALA A 275 -6.95 17.46 4.06
CA ALA A 275 -6.48 18.66 3.36
C ALA A 275 -7.40 19.86 3.64
N HIS A 276 -8.73 19.67 3.54
CA HIS A 276 -9.70 20.71 3.89
C HIS A 276 -9.67 21.09 5.37
N LYS A 277 -9.51 20.13 6.29
CA LYS A 277 -9.34 20.37 7.74
C LYS A 277 -8.19 21.33 8.01
N HIS A 278 -7.03 21.10 7.40
CA HIS A 278 -5.87 21.98 7.57
C HIS A 278 -6.00 23.30 6.80
N SER A 279 -6.65 23.30 5.64
CA SER A 279 -7.02 24.53 4.92
C SER A 279 -7.93 25.42 5.76
N ALA A 280 -8.85 24.85 6.53
CA ALA A 280 -9.73 25.59 7.43
C ALA A 280 -8.93 26.28 8.55
N VAL A 281 -7.93 25.59 9.11
CA VAL A 281 -7.03 26.17 10.12
C VAL A 281 -6.24 27.35 9.55
N ASP A 282 -5.71 27.20 8.34
CA ASP A 282 -4.97 28.27 7.65
C ASP A 282 -5.86 29.49 7.35
N GLN A 283 -7.08 29.27 6.86
CA GLN A 283 -8.06 30.34 6.60
C GLN A 283 -8.51 31.03 7.87
N GLN A 284 -8.73 30.29 8.96
CA GLN A 284 -9.05 30.88 10.24
C GLN A 284 -7.92 31.80 10.71
N ALA A 285 -6.66 31.39 10.56
CA ALA A 285 -5.50 32.22 10.88
C ALA A 285 -5.40 33.48 10.00
N GLN A 286 -5.93 33.42 8.77
CA GLN A 286 -6.04 34.56 7.85
C GLN A 286 -7.31 35.41 8.08
N LEU A 287 -8.01 35.22 9.20
CA LEU A 287 -9.26 35.91 9.54
C LEU A 287 -10.37 35.67 8.51
N GLN A 288 -10.42 34.49 7.89
CA GLN A 288 -11.45 34.07 6.94
C GLN A 288 -12.35 32.97 7.52
N ALA A 289 -12.93 33.22 8.69
CA ALA A 289 -13.74 32.26 9.44
C ALA A 289 -14.92 31.68 8.62
N GLY A 290 -15.54 32.49 7.74
CA GLY A 290 -16.60 32.01 6.84
C GLY A 290 -16.12 30.93 5.86
N SER A 291 -14.94 31.14 5.26
CA SER A 291 -14.32 30.17 4.35
C SER A 291 -13.86 28.91 5.10
N ALA A 292 -13.28 29.11 6.29
CA ALA A 292 -12.82 28.03 7.15
C ALA A 292 -13.96 27.09 7.57
N GLU A 293 -15.12 27.64 7.96
CA GLU A 293 -16.30 26.82 8.30
C GLU A 293 -16.78 26.02 7.07
N ARG A 294 -16.83 26.64 5.89
CA ARG A 294 -17.22 25.97 4.64
C ARG A 294 -16.27 24.83 4.27
N ALA A 295 -14.96 25.00 4.49
CA ALA A 295 -13.97 23.93 4.30
C ALA A 295 -14.23 22.74 5.25
N CYS A 296 -14.57 22.98 6.52
CA CYS A 296 -14.95 21.90 7.44
C CYS A 296 -16.24 21.18 7.02
N VAL A 297 -17.25 21.90 6.52
CA VAL A 297 -18.48 21.28 6.00
C VAL A 297 -18.18 20.37 4.81
N GLU A 298 -17.30 20.80 3.91
CA GLU A 298 -16.87 19.99 2.77
C GLU A 298 -16.12 18.73 3.20
N ALA A 299 -15.16 18.88 4.12
CA ALA A 299 -14.42 17.75 4.68
C ALA A 299 -15.35 16.70 5.29
N LYS A 300 -16.38 17.14 6.03
CA LYS A 300 -17.38 16.25 6.63
C LYS A 300 -18.26 15.56 5.58
N ALA A 301 -18.65 16.26 4.51
CA ALA A 301 -19.43 15.68 3.42
C ALA A 301 -18.66 14.56 2.70
N LEU A 302 -17.36 14.76 2.44
CA LEU A 302 -16.48 13.74 1.86
C LEU A 302 -16.40 12.48 2.74
N LEU A 303 -16.19 12.65 4.05
CA LEU A 303 -16.16 11.51 4.98
C LEU A 303 -17.51 10.80 5.09
N GLN A 304 -18.63 11.56 5.08
CA GLN A 304 -19.96 10.96 5.13
C GLN A 304 -20.27 10.15 3.88
N ALA A 305 -19.85 10.63 2.70
CA ALA A 305 -19.99 9.86 1.46
C ALA A 305 -19.20 8.54 1.52
N ALA A 306 -17.98 8.56 2.08
CA ALA A 306 -17.17 7.36 2.29
C ALA A 306 -17.81 6.40 3.32
N LEU A 307 -18.33 6.92 4.44
CA LEU A 307 -19.00 6.13 5.48
C LEU A 307 -20.29 5.47 4.98
N ASN A 308 -20.96 6.09 4.01
CA ASN A 308 -22.17 5.55 3.38
C ASN A 308 -21.88 4.50 2.30
N ALA A 309 -20.61 4.21 1.99
CA ALA A 309 -20.26 3.14 1.07
C ALA A 309 -20.74 1.78 1.62
N ALA A 310 -21.35 0.97 0.76
CA ALA A 310 -21.77 -0.38 1.10
C ALA A 310 -20.57 -1.24 1.54
N ASP A 311 -20.77 -2.12 2.53
CA ASP A 311 -19.78 -3.08 3.03
C ASP A 311 -18.42 -2.45 3.41
N ILE A 312 -18.46 -1.28 4.05
CA ILE A 312 -17.24 -0.66 4.58
C ILE A 312 -16.69 -1.45 5.78
N ASP A 313 -15.38 -1.75 5.69
CA ASP A 313 -14.62 -2.44 6.73
C ASP A 313 -14.72 -1.68 8.07
N ALA A 314 -14.87 -2.43 9.17
CA ALA A 314 -15.06 -1.85 10.50
C ALA A 314 -13.87 -0.96 10.92
N ASP A 315 -12.65 -1.39 10.59
CA ASP A 315 -11.43 -0.63 10.85
C ASP A 315 -11.43 0.70 10.07
N TRP A 316 -11.91 0.71 8.82
CA TRP A 316 -11.99 1.94 8.03
C TRP A 316 -13.04 2.89 8.59
N ARG A 317 -14.20 2.35 8.95
CA ARG A 317 -15.28 3.11 9.59
C ARG A 317 -14.77 3.82 10.85
N ALA A 318 -14.03 3.12 11.71
CA ALA A 318 -13.46 3.71 12.93
C ALA A 318 -12.52 4.89 12.62
N VAL A 319 -11.68 4.79 11.59
CA VAL A 319 -10.79 5.88 11.14
C VAL A 319 -11.58 7.09 10.64
N LEU A 320 -12.55 6.86 9.75
CA LEU A 320 -13.35 7.94 9.16
C LEU A 320 -14.23 8.64 10.21
N GLU A 321 -14.82 7.90 11.14
CA GLU A 321 -15.63 8.45 12.24
C GLU A 321 -14.79 9.29 13.20
N ALA A 322 -13.58 8.85 13.53
CA ALA A 322 -12.67 9.62 14.39
C ALA A 322 -12.26 10.93 13.73
N GLU A 323 -11.87 10.90 12.45
CA GLU A 323 -11.53 12.12 11.72
C GLU A 323 -12.74 13.05 11.59
N SER A 324 -13.94 12.50 11.36
CA SER A 324 -15.19 13.27 11.29
C SER A 324 -15.50 14.01 12.60
N LYS A 325 -15.27 13.36 13.76
CA LYS A 325 -15.40 13.99 15.09
C LYS A 325 -14.40 15.14 15.28
N ILE A 326 -13.15 14.95 14.86
CA ILE A 326 -12.11 15.99 14.93
C ILE A 326 -12.51 17.21 14.09
N ILE A 327 -12.97 16.97 12.86
CA ILE A 327 -13.43 18.03 11.95
C ILE A 327 -14.65 18.77 12.52
N GLU A 328 -15.62 18.06 13.10
CA GLU A 328 -16.79 18.69 13.71
C GLU A 328 -16.41 19.56 14.92
N GLY A 329 -15.52 19.06 15.80
CA GLY A 329 -15.02 19.85 16.92
C GLY A 329 -14.35 21.15 16.47
N ARG A 330 -13.58 21.09 15.37
CA ARG A 330 -12.98 22.28 14.73
C ARG A 330 -14.04 23.21 14.16
N ARG A 331 -15.03 22.67 13.43
CA ARG A 331 -16.13 23.44 12.82
C ARG A 331 -16.86 24.26 13.88
N VAL A 332 -17.21 23.65 15.02
CA VAL A 332 -17.92 24.31 16.12
C VAL A 332 -17.08 25.45 16.73
N ALA A 333 -15.75 25.30 16.82
CA ALA A 333 -14.88 26.37 17.29
C ALA A 333 -14.82 27.54 16.30
N ILE A 334 -14.71 27.26 15.00
CA ILE A 334 -14.73 28.27 13.94
C ILE A 334 -16.10 28.96 13.87
N GLU A 335 -17.19 28.21 14.00
CA GLU A 335 -18.56 28.74 13.96
C GLU A 335 -18.79 29.78 15.06
N LYS A 336 -18.29 29.53 16.27
CA LYS A 336 -18.34 30.51 17.38
C LYS A 336 -17.58 31.79 17.03
N ASP A 337 -16.36 31.67 16.54
CA ASP A 337 -15.57 32.82 16.10
C ASP A 337 -16.26 33.57 14.94
N ARG A 338 -16.84 32.85 13.99
CA ARG A 338 -17.58 33.41 12.87
C ARG A 338 -18.82 34.17 13.31
N LEU A 339 -19.65 33.59 14.18
CA LEU A 339 -20.92 34.19 14.59
C LEU A 339 -20.74 35.36 15.55
N TYR A 340 -19.79 35.27 16.48
CA TYR A 340 -19.68 36.24 17.57
C TYR A 340 -18.57 37.27 17.39
N VAL A 341 -17.53 36.96 16.60
CA VAL A 341 -16.35 37.83 16.45
C VAL A 341 -16.28 38.43 15.05
N SER A 342 -16.19 37.59 14.01
CA SER A 342 -15.92 38.08 12.64
C SER A 342 -17.19 38.42 11.83
N MET A 343 -18.34 37.86 12.21
CA MET A 343 -19.65 38.03 11.55
C MET A 343 -19.61 37.80 10.03
N GLN A 344 -18.79 36.85 9.58
CA GLN A 344 -18.62 36.59 8.16
C GLN A 344 -19.72 35.68 7.59
N PRO A 345 -20.14 35.89 6.33
CA PRO A 345 -21.00 34.95 5.63
C PRO A 345 -20.24 33.66 5.30
N ILE A 346 -20.97 32.56 5.19
CA ILE A 346 -20.41 31.28 4.73
C ILE A 346 -20.51 31.26 3.19
N PRO A 347 -19.39 31.09 2.46
CA PRO A 347 -19.42 30.94 1.01
C PRO A 347 -20.21 29.70 0.58
N ARG A 348 -20.76 29.74 -0.65
CA ARG A 348 -21.49 28.61 -1.23
C ARG A 348 -20.58 27.40 -1.40
N ASP A 349 -19.45 27.63 -2.06
CA ASP A 349 -18.49 26.60 -2.44
C ASP A 349 -17.31 26.59 -1.47
N ALA A 350 -16.74 25.42 -1.26
CA ALA A 350 -15.52 25.29 -0.48
C ALA A 350 -14.34 25.96 -1.21
N PRO A 351 -13.41 26.55 -0.46
CA PRO A 351 -12.16 27.02 -1.03
C PRO A 351 -11.43 25.84 -1.69
N PRO A 352 -10.82 26.06 -2.87
CA PRO A 352 -10.08 25.00 -3.55
C PRO A 352 -8.94 24.52 -2.66
N LEU A 353 -8.68 23.21 -2.70
CA LEU A 353 -7.50 22.66 -2.05
C LEU A 353 -6.23 23.27 -2.64
N PRO A 354 -5.18 23.47 -1.83
CA PRO A 354 -3.88 23.90 -2.34
C PRO A 354 -3.31 22.84 -3.29
N ALA A 355 -2.43 23.27 -4.19
CA ALA A 355 -1.70 22.35 -5.06
C ALA A 355 -0.90 21.33 -4.22
N GLY A 356 -0.93 20.06 -4.65
CA GLY A 356 -0.20 19.00 -3.98
C GLY A 356 1.30 19.26 -3.93
N LYS A 357 1.90 19.09 -2.74
CA LYS A 357 3.36 19.05 -2.56
C LYS A 357 3.83 17.63 -2.27
N LEU A 358 4.38 16.96 -3.27
CA LEU A 358 4.94 15.61 -3.13
C LEU A 358 6.31 15.66 -2.43
N LEU A 359 6.49 14.88 -1.37
CA LEU A 359 7.77 14.74 -0.65
C LEU A 359 8.39 13.35 -0.78
N VAL A 360 7.58 12.36 -1.14
CA VAL A 360 8.00 10.97 -1.21
C VAL A 360 8.30 10.55 -2.64
N SER A 361 9.27 9.65 -2.78
CA SER A 361 9.63 8.99 -4.04
C SER A 361 9.81 7.51 -3.81
N ALA A 362 9.57 6.70 -4.84
CA ALA A 362 9.85 5.28 -4.79
C ALA A 362 11.36 5.04 -4.58
N VAL A 363 11.72 4.01 -3.83
CA VAL A 363 13.11 3.53 -3.76
C VAL A 363 13.34 2.61 -4.95
N PRO A 364 14.27 2.90 -5.87
CA PRO A 364 14.50 2.03 -7.03
C PRO A 364 14.77 0.58 -6.64
N TRP A 365 14.17 -0.36 -7.35
CA TRP A 365 14.35 -1.80 -7.14
C TRP A 365 14.88 -2.47 -8.41
N GLU A 366 16.10 -3.00 -8.33
CA GLU A 366 16.79 -3.62 -9.47
C GLU A 366 16.64 -5.15 -9.49
N GLY A 367 16.23 -5.72 -8.36
CA GLY A 367 16.25 -7.15 -8.10
C GLY A 367 16.82 -7.42 -6.71
N GLU A 368 16.69 -8.65 -6.24
CA GLU A 368 17.35 -9.08 -5.01
C GLU A 368 18.68 -9.72 -5.41
N ASN A 369 19.76 -8.94 -5.49
CA ASN A 369 21.07 -9.48 -5.84
C ASN A 369 21.57 -10.39 -4.69
N ALA A 370 21.77 -11.69 -4.95
CA ALA A 370 22.49 -12.59 -4.05
C ALA A 370 23.97 -12.23 -3.96
N ALA A 371 24.31 -11.20 -3.21
CA ALA A 371 25.57 -11.19 -2.50
C ALA A 371 25.46 -12.19 -1.33
N GLY A 372 25.48 -13.50 -1.58
CA GLY A 372 25.39 -14.47 -0.48
C GLY A 372 25.25 -15.96 -0.77
N VAL A 373 25.01 -16.41 -2.02
CA VAL A 373 24.86 -17.85 -2.30
C VAL A 373 25.90 -18.26 -3.34
N GLY A 374 27.10 -18.66 -2.89
CA GLY A 374 28.09 -19.29 -3.78
C GLY A 374 29.58 -19.04 -3.50
N ALA A 375 29.97 -18.15 -2.60
CA ALA A 375 31.38 -17.97 -2.25
C ALA A 375 31.81 -18.97 -1.16
N GLY A 376 31.84 -20.27 -1.47
CA GLY A 376 32.33 -21.24 -0.50
C GLY A 376 32.14 -22.71 -0.82
N VAL A 377 32.59 -23.19 -1.98
CA VAL A 377 33.35 -24.46 -2.08
C VAL A 377 34.24 -24.38 -3.32
N SER A 378 35.49 -23.96 -3.12
CA SER A 378 36.60 -24.28 -4.01
C SER A 378 37.84 -24.42 -3.14
N ARG A 379 38.10 -25.65 -2.71
CA ARG A 379 39.43 -26.20 -2.50
C ARG A 379 39.42 -27.67 -2.85
#